data_AF-A0A9P6BBE3-F1
#
_entry.id   AF-A0A9P6BBE3-F1
#
_cell.length_a   1.000
_cell.length_b   1.000
_cell.length_c   1.000
_cell.angle_alpha   90.00
_cell.angle_beta   90.00
_cell.angle_gamma   90.00
#
_symmetry.space_group_name_H-M   'P 1'
#
loop_
_entity.id
_entity.type
_entity.pdbx_description
1 polymer ?
#
loop_
_entity_poly.entity_id
_entity_poly.type
_entity_poly.pdbx_seq_one_letter_code
_entity_poly.pdbx_strand_id
1 'polypeptide(L)'
;MLLDDDDDIPPFEDDDATSVGHFLLRDRRRVLKYLRLIELEVPLLAAFRKPFVPPSLFQEPIILRSLSYGGETHPATKKAVLVAPVSRLGLENPQAIRKFKLLAGVRWSPDAPLDAGLSPQEVSTLRQRKILESGHNGHGFFKISHEGFPELQMNLKWCSDTLENLISEAKNPHDYFSDVPLDTRYSEARARRQHKGDHLVHPGPRAWHRPTLRDFPKEWLPTKAQMRRIAPAVAQRRVAEARRPAGGAQTLWSHEGQYDVPAE
;
A
#
# COMPACT_ATOMS: atom_id res chain seq x y z
N MET A 1 -12.88 -53.33 39.51
CA MET A 1 -12.60 -52.95 40.91
C MET A 1 -13.09 -51.53 41.01
N LEU A 2 -14.29 -51.37 41.57
CA LEU A 2 -14.93 -50.07 41.78
C LEU A 2 -14.12 -49.38 42.89
N LEU A 3 -13.66 -48.16 42.62
CA LEU A 3 -13.00 -47.31 43.60
C LEU A 3 -14.10 -46.75 44.51
N ASP A 4 -14.44 -47.50 45.54
CA ASP A 4 -15.40 -47.13 46.60
C ASP A 4 -14.64 -46.60 47.84
N ASP A 5 -13.59 -45.79 47.64
CA ASP A 5 -12.81 -45.15 48.71
C ASP A 5 -13.00 -43.62 48.68
N ASP A 6 -14.25 -43.15 48.75
CA ASP A 6 -14.60 -41.72 48.91
C ASP A 6 -14.40 -41.23 50.37
N ASP A 7 -14.11 -42.14 51.32
CA ASP A 7 -14.05 -41.84 52.76
C ASP A 7 -12.72 -41.20 53.24
N ASP A 8 -11.68 -41.13 52.40
CA ASP A 8 -10.35 -40.60 52.74
C ASP A 8 -10.03 -39.22 52.10
N ILE A 9 -11.01 -38.57 51.46
CA ILE A 9 -10.82 -37.21 50.91
C ILE A 9 -11.08 -36.20 52.05
N PRO A 10 -10.07 -35.42 52.49
CA PRO A 10 -10.30 -34.39 53.49
C PRO A 10 -11.33 -33.37 52.98
N PRO A 11 -12.19 -32.84 53.87
CA PRO A 11 -13.16 -31.84 53.48
C PRO A 11 -12.46 -30.60 52.92
N PHE A 12 -13.06 -29.98 51.90
CA PHE A 12 -12.54 -28.75 51.31
C PHE A 12 -12.61 -27.60 52.31
N GLU A 13 -11.48 -26.95 52.60
CA GLU A 13 -11.34 -25.90 53.61
C GLU A 13 -11.49 -24.46 53.05
N ASP A 14 -12.00 -24.31 51.82
CA ASP A 14 -12.09 -23.02 51.11
C ASP A 14 -10.73 -22.29 50.96
N ASP A 15 -9.62 -23.04 50.95
CA ASP A 15 -8.24 -22.53 50.93
C ASP A 15 -7.62 -22.41 49.52
N ASP A 16 -8.24 -23.02 48.51
CA ASP A 16 -7.80 -22.96 47.11
C ASP A 16 -8.92 -22.60 46.12
N ALA A 17 -8.53 -22.07 44.96
CA ALA A 17 -9.44 -21.77 43.87
C ALA A 17 -9.55 -22.96 42.89
N THR A 18 -10.65 -23.00 42.14
CA THR A 18 -10.78 -23.94 41.02
C THR A 18 -9.72 -23.70 39.94
N SER A 19 -9.50 -24.68 39.07
CA SER A 19 -8.55 -24.55 37.94
C SER A 19 -8.81 -23.32 37.07
N VAL A 20 -10.08 -22.97 36.83
CA VAL A 20 -10.49 -21.74 36.14
C VAL A 20 -10.08 -20.49 36.92
N GLY A 21 -10.24 -20.50 38.25
CA GLY A 21 -9.77 -19.44 39.13
C GLY A 21 -8.25 -19.23 39.04
N HIS A 22 -7.47 -20.31 39.02
CA HIS A 22 -6.02 -20.24 38.81
C HIS A 22 -5.62 -19.69 37.45
N PHE A 23 -6.32 -20.06 36.37
CA PHE A 23 -6.09 -19.48 35.04
C PHE A 23 -6.34 -17.96 35.04
N LEU A 24 -7.44 -17.51 35.67
CA LEU A 24 -7.75 -16.09 35.80
C LEU A 24 -6.67 -15.34 36.61
N LEU A 25 -6.23 -15.91 37.73
CA LEU A 25 -5.15 -15.34 38.53
C LEU A 25 -3.83 -15.27 37.76
N ARG A 26 -3.50 -16.30 36.96
CA ARG A 26 -2.32 -16.32 36.09
C ARG A 26 -2.38 -15.22 35.03
N ASP A 27 -3.53 -15.03 34.41
CA ASP A 27 -3.73 -13.95 33.44
C ASP A 27 -3.57 -12.57 34.09
N ARG A 28 -4.14 -12.39 35.29
CA ARG A 28 -3.98 -11.13 36.03
C ARG A 28 -2.52 -10.87 36.40
N ARG A 29 -1.78 -11.88 36.85
CA ARG A 29 -0.33 -11.79 37.11
C ARG A 29 0.46 -11.43 35.84
N ARG A 30 0.10 -12.00 34.69
CA ARG A 30 0.70 -11.67 33.39
C ARG A 30 0.47 -10.20 33.01
N VAL A 31 -0.75 -9.69 33.19
CA VAL A 31 -1.05 -8.26 32.95
C VAL A 31 -0.21 -7.37 33.86
N LEU A 32 -0.17 -7.66 35.16
CA LEU A 32 0.63 -6.88 36.13
C LEU A 32 2.12 -6.90 35.79
N LYS A 33 2.64 -8.03 35.29
CA LYS A 33 4.01 -8.13 34.79
C LYS A 33 4.25 -7.12 33.65
N TYR A 34 3.39 -7.08 32.64
CA TYR A 34 3.56 -6.15 31.52
C TYR A 34 3.40 -4.68 31.92
N LEU A 35 2.47 -4.36 32.83
CA LEU A 35 2.36 -2.99 33.36
C LEU A 35 3.65 -2.56 34.06
N ARG A 36 4.24 -3.44 34.87
CA ARG A 36 5.55 -3.18 35.50
C ARG A 36 6.67 -2.97 34.48
N LEU A 37 6.69 -3.73 33.39
CA LEU A 37 7.66 -3.55 32.31
C LEU A 37 7.47 -2.18 31.61
N ILE A 38 6.22 -1.78 31.37
CA ILE A 38 5.90 -0.48 30.75
C ILE A 38 6.35 0.68 31.64
N GLU A 39 6.15 0.58 32.95
CA GLU A 39 6.52 1.66 33.88
C GLU A 39 8.01 1.72 34.15
N LEU A 40 8.68 0.57 34.30
CA LEU A 40 10.08 0.52 34.73
C LEU A 40 11.08 0.37 33.58
N GLU A 41 10.83 -0.52 32.62
CA GLU A 41 11.82 -0.88 31.59
C GLU A 41 11.66 -0.06 30.30
N VAL A 42 10.43 0.21 29.84
CA VAL A 42 10.21 0.96 28.60
C VAL A 42 10.83 2.37 28.63
N PRO A 43 10.84 3.13 29.74
CA PRO A 43 11.54 4.41 29.79
C PRO A 43 13.06 4.29 29.60
N LEU A 44 13.66 3.17 30.03
CA LEU A 44 15.09 2.91 29.84
C LEU A 44 15.43 2.71 28.36
N LEU A 45 14.48 2.22 27.55
CA LEU A 45 14.67 2.08 26.10
C LEU A 45 14.83 3.44 25.39
N ALA A 46 14.39 4.54 26.00
CA ALA A 46 14.60 5.88 25.45
C ALA A 46 16.09 6.23 25.33
N ALA A 47 16.96 5.66 26.17
CA ALA A 47 18.41 5.82 26.08
C ALA A 47 19.00 5.26 24.77
N PHE A 48 18.35 4.26 24.16
CA PHE A 48 18.77 3.64 22.90
C PHE A 48 18.06 4.20 21.67
N ARG A 49 17.31 5.30 21.82
CA ARG A 49 16.58 5.94 20.72
C ARG A 49 17.54 6.56 19.71
N LYS A 50 17.40 6.17 18.45
CA LYS A 50 18.06 6.81 17.30
C LYS A 50 17.02 7.64 16.53
N PRO A 51 17.26 8.94 16.25
CA PRO A 51 16.33 9.71 15.44
C PRO A 51 16.29 9.17 14.00
N PHE A 52 15.12 9.20 13.38
CA PHE A 52 14.98 8.84 11.98
C PHE A 52 15.61 9.93 11.11
N VAL A 53 16.67 9.58 10.38
CA VAL A 53 17.24 10.40 9.33
C VAL A 53 16.76 9.82 8.00
N PRO A 54 15.95 10.56 7.21
CA PRO A 54 15.46 10.04 5.95
C PRO A 54 16.62 9.81 4.97
N PRO A 55 16.70 8.64 4.31
CA PRO A 55 17.74 8.38 3.33
C PRO A 55 17.56 9.31 2.13
N SER A 56 18.65 9.90 1.66
CA SER A 56 18.58 10.72 0.46
C SER A 56 18.53 9.82 -0.78
N LEU A 57 17.45 9.89 -1.54
CA LEU A 57 17.30 9.11 -2.79
C LEU A 57 18.31 9.47 -3.89
N PHE A 58 19.14 10.50 -3.66
CA PHE A 58 20.21 10.89 -4.56
C PHE A 58 21.46 10.02 -4.33
N GLN A 59 21.79 9.76 -3.07
CA GLN A 59 22.96 8.96 -2.69
C GLN A 59 22.62 7.47 -2.60
N GLU A 60 21.43 7.15 -2.06
CA GLU A 60 20.98 5.77 -1.81
C GLU A 60 19.63 5.53 -2.50
N PRO A 61 19.61 5.37 -3.84
CA PRO A 61 18.36 5.19 -4.58
C PRO A 61 17.78 3.78 -4.49
N ILE A 62 18.55 2.80 -4.01
CA ILE A 62 18.17 1.38 -3.99
C ILE A 62 17.39 1.06 -2.72
N ILE A 63 16.28 0.34 -2.88
CA ILE A 63 15.44 -0.06 -1.77
C ILE A 63 15.44 -1.58 -1.69
N LEU A 64 15.80 -2.08 -0.52
CA LEU A 64 15.87 -3.50 -0.21
C LEU A 64 14.72 -3.86 0.74
N ARG A 65 13.99 -4.91 0.39
CA ARG A 65 12.95 -5.48 1.25
C ARG A 65 13.30 -6.93 1.57
N SER A 66 13.38 -7.21 2.86
CA SER A 66 13.48 -8.54 3.46
C SER A 66 12.22 -8.83 4.29
N LEU A 67 12.02 -10.11 4.61
CA LEU A 67 10.87 -10.59 5.39
C LEU A 67 11.41 -11.41 6.57
N SER A 68 10.84 -11.22 7.76
CA SER A 68 11.18 -11.99 8.97
C SER A 68 9.89 -12.39 9.70
N TYR A 69 9.86 -13.61 10.24
CA TYR A 69 8.72 -14.20 10.95
C TYR A 69 8.94 -14.24 12.48
N GLY A 70 9.80 -13.38 13.03
CA GLY A 70 9.87 -13.21 14.48
C GLY A 70 10.30 -14.45 15.26
N GLY A 71 11.26 -15.23 14.73
CA GLY A 71 11.81 -16.44 15.36
C GLY A 71 11.35 -17.74 14.69
N GLU A 72 10.30 -17.70 13.89
CA GLU A 72 9.86 -18.88 13.12
C GLU A 72 10.73 -19.08 11.87
N THR A 73 11.05 -20.35 11.58
CA THR A 73 11.75 -20.73 10.35
C THR A 73 10.75 -20.86 9.21
N HIS A 74 10.72 -19.87 8.30
CA HIS A 74 9.84 -19.88 7.13
C HIS A 74 10.64 -19.82 5.82
N PRO A 75 10.29 -20.59 4.79
CA PRO A 75 11.02 -20.59 3.52
C PRO A 75 11.05 -19.21 2.82
N ALA A 76 10.00 -18.40 2.97
CA ALA A 76 9.95 -17.05 2.38
C ALA A 76 10.91 -16.04 3.03
N THR A 77 11.50 -16.35 4.20
CA THR A 77 12.54 -15.50 4.83
C THR A 77 13.77 -15.33 3.93
N LYS A 78 14.02 -16.30 3.05
CA LYS A 78 15.13 -16.27 2.10
C LYS A 78 14.94 -15.23 0.99
N LYS A 79 13.70 -14.82 0.71
CA LYS A 79 13.36 -13.96 -0.42
C LYS A 79 13.91 -12.55 -0.22
N ALA A 80 14.70 -12.11 -1.20
CA ALA A 80 15.16 -10.73 -1.33
C ALA A 80 14.36 -10.01 -2.42
N VAL A 81 14.00 -8.75 -2.19
CA VAL A 81 13.40 -7.88 -3.20
C VAL A 81 14.20 -6.58 -3.28
N LEU A 82 14.61 -6.22 -4.48
CA LEU A 82 15.29 -4.98 -4.80
C LEU A 82 14.38 -4.12 -5.69
N VAL A 83 14.23 -2.85 -5.31
CA VAL A 83 13.54 -1.84 -6.12
C VAL A 83 14.49 -0.66 -6.34
N ALA A 84 14.60 -0.18 -7.57
CA ALA A 84 15.41 0.97 -7.91
C ALA A 84 14.69 1.91 -8.89
N PRO A 85 14.70 3.24 -8.67
CA PRO A 85 14.21 4.21 -9.65
C PRO A 85 15.20 4.36 -10.80
N VAL A 86 14.74 4.16 -12.04
CA VAL A 86 15.62 4.16 -13.23
C VAL A 86 16.30 5.52 -13.42
N SER A 87 15.62 6.61 -13.04
CA SER A 87 16.16 7.98 -13.11
C SER A 87 17.43 8.21 -12.27
N ARG A 88 17.75 7.33 -11.32
CA ARG A 88 18.87 7.49 -10.37
C ARG A 88 19.99 6.50 -10.56
N LEU A 89 19.93 5.63 -11.57
CA LEU A 89 20.93 4.60 -11.83
C LEU A 89 22.21 5.12 -12.54
N GLY A 90 22.40 6.45 -12.63
CA GLY A 90 23.58 7.03 -13.29
C GLY A 90 23.65 6.75 -14.80
N LEU A 91 22.48 6.65 -15.45
CA LEU A 91 22.35 6.54 -16.90
C LEU A 91 22.07 7.93 -17.47
N GLU A 92 23.05 8.56 -18.10
CA GLU A 92 22.91 9.91 -18.66
C GLU A 92 22.29 9.88 -20.07
N ASN A 93 22.69 8.90 -20.88
CA ASN A 93 22.25 8.80 -22.27
C ASN A 93 20.79 8.36 -22.34
N PRO A 94 19.90 9.08 -23.06
CA PRO A 94 18.49 8.70 -23.20
C PRO A 94 18.33 7.34 -23.91
N GLN A 95 19.25 7.02 -24.83
CA GLN A 95 19.33 5.71 -25.48
C GLN A 95 19.69 4.60 -24.48
N ALA A 96 20.62 4.85 -23.55
CA ALA A 96 20.97 3.90 -22.50
C ALA A 96 19.80 3.67 -21.54
N ILE A 97 19.06 4.71 -21.17
CA ILE A 97 17.84 4.58 -20.35
C ILE A 97 16.79 3.74 -21.08
N ARG A 98 16.58 3.97 -22.38
CA ARG A 98 15.65 3.17 -23.19
C ARG A 98 16.11 1.71 -23.27
N LYS A 99 17.39 1.46 -23.54
CA LYS A 99 18.01 0.13 -23.54
C LYS A 99 17.80 -0.58 -22.21
N PHE A 100 18.04 0.10 -21.09
CA PHE A 100 17.80 -0.45 -19.75
C PHE A 100 16.34 -0.90 -19.57
N LYS A 101 15.38 -0.08 -20.01
CA LYS A 101 13.95 -0.45 -19.93
C LYS A 101 13.62 -1.69 -20.78
N LEU A 102 14.22 -1.81 -21.96
CA LEU A 102 14.06 -2.97 -22.83
C LEU A 102 14.65 -4.24 -22.18
N LEU A 103 15.88 -4.16 -21.65
CA LEU A 103 16.54 -5.28 -20.98
C LEU A 103 15.82 -5.71 -19.69
N ALA A 104 15.25 -4.76 -18.95
CA ALA A 104 14.47 -5.05 -17.76
C ALA A 104 13.15 -5.79 -18.09
N GLY A 105 12.58 -5.56 -19.28
CA GLY A 105 11.33 -6.17 -19.73
C GLY A 105 10.20 -6.00 -18.72
N VAL A 106 9.57 -7.11 -18.32
CA VAL A 106 8.43 -7.14 -17.38
C VAL A 106 8.77 -6.68 -15.95
N ARG A 107 10.07 -6.54 -15.61
CA ARG A 107 10.54 -6.10 -14.29
C ARG A 107 10.51 -4.58 -14.14
N TRP A 108 10.44 -3.85 -15.26
CA TRP A 108 10.24 -2.41 -15.25
C TRP A 108 8.77 -2.08 -14.95
N SER A 109 8.47 -0.92 -14.38
CA SER A 109 7.11 -0.39 -14.29
C SER A 109 7.12 1.14 -14.37
N PRO A 110 6.12 1.76 -15.03
CA PRO A 110 6.06 3.22 -15.09
C PRO A 110 5.80 3.84 -13.70
N ASP A 111 4.95 3.18 -12.90
CA ASP A 111 4.63 3.61 -11.54
C ASP A 111 5.46 2.88 -10.48
N ALA A 112 5.59 3.52 -9.32
CA ALA A 112 6.25 2.93 -8.15
C ALA A 112 5.47 1.70 -7.66
N PRO A 113 6.15 0.59 -7.31
CA PRO A 113 5.51 -0.52 -6.64
C PRO A 113 4.93 -0.06 -5.29
N LEU A 114 3.71 -0.52 -4.97
CA LEU A 114 3.07 -0.20 -3.69
C LEU A 114 3.87 -0.73 -2.48
N ASP A 115 4.59 -1.83 -2.67
CA ASP A 115 5.39 -2.50 -1.65
C ASP A 115 6.86 -2.05 -1.61
N ALA A 116 7.21 -0.98 -2.34
CA ALA A 116 8.57 -0.45 -2.38
C ALA A 116 8.94 0.40 -1.16
N GLY A 117 8.01 0.73 -0.26
CA GLY A 117 8.32 1.57 0.92
C GLY A 117 8.64 3.04 0.61
N LEU A 118 8.35 3.50 -0.61
CA LEU A 118 8.53 4.90 -1.02
C LEU A 118 7.39 5.79 -0.53
N SER A 119 7.72 6.94 0.04
CA SER A 119 6.72 7.94 0.39
C SER A 119 6.19 8.67 -0.86
N PRO A 120 4.95 9.21 -0.83
CA PRO A 120 4.42 9.99 -1.96
C PRO A 120 5.28 11.20 -2.32
N GLN A 121 5.95 11.81 -1.32
CA GLN A 121 6.85 12.94 -1.52
C GLN A 121 8.11 12.52 -2.27
N GLU A 122 8.71 11.40 -1.89
CA GLU A 122 9.84 10.77 -2.59
C GLU A 122 9.49 10.43 -4.04
N VAL A 123 8.33 9.81 -4.29
CA VAL A 123 7.86 9.53 -5.66
C VAL A 123 7.67 10.82 -6.45
N SER A 124 7.16 11.89 -5.82
CA SER A 124 6.98 13.18 -6.48
C SER A 124 8.30 13.85 -6.87
N THR A 125 9.33 13.80 -6.02
CA THR A 125 10.66 14.35 -6.33
C THR A 125 11.35 13.58 -7.46
N LEU A 126 11.15 12.25 -7.52
CA LEU A 126 11.61 11.42 -8.64
C LEU A 126 10.89 11.75 -9.95
N ARG A 127 9.61 12.15 -9.89
CA ARG A 127 8.80 12.55 -11.05
C ARG A 127 9.14 13.96 -11.56
N GLN A 128 9.65 14.85 -10.71
CA GLN A 128 9.79 16.27 -11.01
C GLN A 128 10.93 16.61 -11.99
N ARG A 129 11.84 15.67 -12.30
CA ARG A 129 12.86 15.84 -13.36
C ARG A 129 12.30 15.42 -14.73
N LYS A 130 11.98 16.45 -15.53
CA LYS A 130 11.58 16.49 -16.96
C LYS A 130 10.10 16.23 -17.27
N ILE A 131 9.29 17.27 -17.08
CA ILE A 131 7.88 17.41 -17.53
C ILE A 131 7.76 17.77 -19.02
N LEU A 132 8.85 18.03 -19.73
CA LEU A 132 8.83 18.38 -21.15
C LEU A 132 9.19 17.15 -21.97
N GLU A 133 8.19 16.51 -22.59
CA GLU A 133 8.21 15.98 -23.98
C GLU A 133 7.30 14.77 -24.22
N SER A 134 6.87 14.00 -23.21
CA SER A 134 6.12 12.76 -23.52
C SER A 134 5.15 12.24 -22.45
N GLY A 135 4.45 13.08 -21.69
CA GLY A 135 3.25 12.69 -20.91
C GLY A 135 3.38 11.54 -19.88
N HIS A 136 4.55 10.93 -19.73
CA HIS A 136 4.83 9.78 -18.87
C HIS A 136 5.73 10.22 -17.73
N ASN A 137 5.23 10.02 -16.52
CA ASN A 137 5.82 10.45 -15.26
C ASN A 137 7.14 9.69 -14.95
N GLY A 138 8.31 10.34 -15.09
CA GLY A 138 9.62 9.77 -14.72
C GLY A 138 10.05 8.54 -15.55
N HIS A 139 11.31 8.10 -15.40
CA HIS A 139 11.80 6.91 -16.13
C HIS A 139 11.30 5.57 -15.55
N GLY A 140 10.40 5.61 -14.55
CA GLY A 140 9.81 4.44 -13.91
C GLY A 140 10.73 3.78 -12.87
N PHE A 141 10.36 2.56 -12.49
CA PHE A 141 11.00 1.76 -11.45
C PHE A 141 11.37 0.38 -12.00
N PHE A 142 12.48 -0.16 -11.51
CA PHE A 142 12.91 -1.52 -11.74
C PHE A 142 12.70 -2.32 -10.46
N LYS A 143 12.06 -3.49 -10.56
CA LYS A 143 11.84 -4.38 -9.43
C LYS A 143 12.28 -5.80 -9.76
N ILE A 144 13.20 -6.33 -8.96
CA ILE A 144 13.66 -7.72 -9.06
C ILE A 144 13.58 -8.40 -7.70
N SER A 145 13.24 -9.69 -7.71
CA SER A 145 13.24 -10.51 -6.50
C SER A 145 13.93 -11.82 -6.79
N HIS A 146 14.60 -12.36 -5.77
CA HIS A 146 15.29 -13.64 -5.84
C HIS A 146 15.11 -14.43 -4.55
N GLU A 147 14.95 -15.74 -4.70
CA GLU A 147 14.74 -16.69 -3.60
C GLU A 147 15.43 -18.05 -3.86
N GLY A 148 16.34 -18.10 -4.84
CA GLY A 148 16.99 -19.35 -5.27
C GLY A 148 18.05 -19.85 -4.29
N PHE A 149 18.74 -18.95 -3.59
CA PHE A 149 19.79 -19.32 -2.65
C PHE A 149 19.25 -19.61 -1.25
N PRO A 150 19.95 -20.46 -0.46
CA PRO A 150 19.56 -20.79 0.91
C PRO A 150 19.55 -19.57 1.85
N GLU A 151 20.42 -18.59 1.62
CA GLU A 151 20.57 -17.42 2.48
C GLU A 151 20.03 -16.14 1.82
N LEU A 152 19.43 -15.28 2.63
CA LEU A 152 18.93 -13.97 2.19
C LEU A 152 20.07 -13.10 1.62
N GLN A 153 21.26 -13.13 2.23
CA GLN A 153 22.38 -12.31 1.81
C GLN A 153 22.87 -12.66 0.41
N MET A 154 22.92 -13.96 0.08
CA MET A 154 23.23 -14.43 -1.27
C MET A 154 22.17 -13.96 -2.28
N ASN A 155 20.90 -14.03 -1.91
CA ASN A 155 19.80 -13.54 -2.75
C ASN A 155 19.86 -12.02 -2.98
N LEU A 156 20.23 -11.24 -1.95
CA LEU A 156 20.45 -9.79 -2.07
C LEU A 156 21.63 -9.48 -2.98
N LYS A 157 22.75 -10.19 -2.80
CA LYS A 157 23.94 -10.04 -3.63
C LYS A 157 23.62 -10.31 -5.11
N TRP A 158 22.89 -11.39 -5.39
CA TRP A 158 22.46 -11.70 -6.76
C TRP A 158 21.60 -10.57 -7.37
N CYS A 159 20.68 -9.98 -6.59
CA CYS A 159 19.90 -8.82 -7.04
C CYS A 159 20.79 -7.58 -7.32
N SER A 160 21.86 -7.37 -6.55
CA SER A 160 22.84 -6.31 -6.78
C SER A 160 23.65 -6.56 -8.06
N ASP A 161 24.28 -7.74 -8.15
CA ASP A 161 25.14 -8.12 -9.27
C ASP A 161 24.34 -8.09 -10.60
N THR A 162 23.07 -8.51 -10.59
CA THR A 162 22.19 -8.44 -11.78
C THR A 162 21.83 -7.01 -12.17
N LEU A 163 21.61 -6.12 -11.21
CA LEU A 163 21.36 -4.71 -11.47
C LEU A 163 22.62 -4.03 -12.05
N GLU A 164 23.80 -4.34 -11.52
CA GLU A 164 25.08 -3.85 -12.04
C GLU A 164 25.31 -4.34 -13.48
N ASN A 165 25.06 -5.62 -13.75
CA ASN A 165 25.14 -6.18 -15.09
C ASN A 165 24.18 -5.45 -16.06
N LEU A 166 22.93 -5.20 -15.64
CA LEU A 166 21.97 -4.44 -16.45
C LEU A 166 22.42 -3.01 -16.71
N ILE A 167 23.04 -2.34 -15.74
CA ILE A 167 23.59 -0.99 -15.92
C ILE A 167 24.79 -1.00 -16.87
N SER A 168 25.67 -2.00 -16.73
CA SER A 168 26.83 -2.16 -17.62
C SER A 168 26.37 -2.37 -19.07
N GLU A 169 25.39 -3.26 -19.29
CA GLU A 169 24.83 -3.50 -20.61
C GLU A 169 24.10 -2.29 -21.17
N ALA A 170 23.38 -1.54 -20.33
CA ALA A 170 22.75 -0.30 -20.75
C ALA A 170 23.77 0.76 -21.21
N LYS A 171 24.97 0.79 -20.63
CA LYS A 171 26.06 1.70 -21.01
C LYS A 171 26.88 1.21 -22.21
N ASN A 172 26.83 -0.09 -22.54
CA ASN A 172 27.57 -0.65 -23.65
C ASN A 172 27.14 -0.03 -25.00
N PRO A 173 28.06 0.57 -25.77
CA PRO A 173 27.74 1.32 -26.99
C PRO A 173 27.52 0.44 -28.24
N HIS A 174 27.68 -0.87 -28.13
CA HIS A 174 27.59 -1.80 -29.26
C HIS A 174 26.21 -1.79 -29.94
N ASP A 175 25.14 -1.83 -29.16
CA ASP A 175 23.77 -1.84 -29.66
C ASP A 175 22.85 -1.10 -28.66
N TYR A 176 21.99 -0.22 -29.17
CA TYR A 176 21.04 0.58 -28.38
C TYR A 176 19.59 0.12 -28.51
N PHE A 177 19.29 -0.86 -29.38
CA PHE A 177 17.93 -1.36 -29.65
C PHE A 177 16.95 -0.22 -30.03
N SER A 178 17.37 0.65 -30.96
CA SER A 178 16.55 1.79 -31.39
C SER A 178 15.34 1.40 -32.24
N ASP A 179 15.41 0.24 -32.88
CA ASP A 179 14.39 -0.41 -33.69
C ASP A 179 13.29 -1.07 -32.86
N VAL A 180 13.62 -1.59 -31.67
CA VAL A 180 12.66 -2.29 -30.80
C VAL A 180 11.82 -1.30 -29.98
N PRO A 181 10.48 -1.28 -30.11
CA PRO A 181 9.63 -0.45 -29.27
C PRO A 181 9.56 -0.97 -27.82
N LEU A 182 9.31 -0.09 -26.86
CA LEU A 182 9.13 -0.47 -25.46
C LEU A 182 7.83 -1.27 -25.28
N ASP A 183 7.93 -2.51 -24.81
CA ASP A 183 6.75 -3.33 -24.52
C ASP A 183 6.10 -2.91 -23.19
N THR A 184 4.84 -2.48 -23.24
CA THR A 184 4.03 -2.09 -22.06
C THR A 184 2.90 -3.08 -21.76
N ARG A 185 2.74 -4.14 -22.56
CA ARG A 185 1.56 -5.02 -22.54
C ARG A 185 1.34 -5.68 -21.17
N TYR A 186 2.41 -6.05 -20.48
CA TYR A 186 2.32 -6.65 -19.15
C TYR A 186 1.78 -5.67 -18.09
N SER A 187 2.13 -4.38 -18.20
CA SER A 187 1.63 -3.34 -17.30
C SER A 187 0.13 -3.13 -17.52
N GLU A 188 -0.30 -3.08 -18.77
CA GLU A 188 -1.72 -2.98 -19.13
C GLU A 188 -2.51 -4.22 -18.68
N ALA A 189 -2.00 -5.41 -18.93
CA ALA A 189 -2.63 -6.66 -18.49
C ALA A 189 -2.80 -6.68 -16.96
N ARG A 190 -1.80 -6.20 -16.22
CA ARG A 190 -1.88 -6.04 -14.77
C ARG A 190 -2.94 -5.01 -14.34
N ALA A 191 -3.03 -3.88 -15.05
CA ALA A 191 -4.06 -2.87 -14.78
C ALA A 191 -5.48 -3.43 -15.02
N ARG A 192 -5.69 -4.12 -16.14
CA ARG A 192 -6.95 -4.82 -16.47
C ARG A 192 -7.33 -5.83 -15.39
N ARG A 193 -6.38 -6.67 -14.96
CA ARG A 193 -6.61 -7.68 -13.89
C ARG A 193 -6.97 -7.06 -12.54
N GLN A 194 -6.50 -5.85 -12.27
CA GLN A 194 -6.85 -5.11 -11.05
C GLN A 194 -8.19 -4.37 -11.17
N HIS A 195 -8.92 -4.56 -12.28
CA HIS A 195 -10.07 -3.75 -12.70
C HIS A 195 -9.80 -2.24 -12.58
N LYS A 196 -8.53 -1.84 -12.76
CA LYS A 196 -8.12 -0.45 -12.90
C LYS A 196 -8.23 -0.11 -14.37
N GLY A 197 -9.41 0.34 -14.79
CA GLY A 197 -9.65 0.80 -16.16
C GLY A 197 -10.49 -0.11 -17.04
N ASP A 198 -11.16 -1.11 -16.48
CA ASP A 198 -12.15 -1.93 -17.20
C ASP A 198 -13.36 -1.12 -17.69
N HIS A 199 -13.57 0.07 -17.12
CA HIS A 199 -14.61 1.04 -17.50
C HIS A 199 -14.03 2.37 -18.03
N LEU A 200 -12.69 2.48 -18.11
CA LEU A 200 -11.99 3.71 -18.48
C LEU A 200 -11.40 3.56 -19.89
N VAL A 201 -12.26 3.26 -20.87
CA VAL A 201 -11.89 3.38 -22.29
C VAL A 201 -11.93 4.87 -22.64
N HIS A 202 -10.97 5.64 -22.12
CA HIS A 202 -10.68 6.98 -22.61
C HIS A 202 -9.29 6.95 -23.25
N PRO A 203 -9.15 7.28 -24.55
CA PRO A 203 -7.85 7.40 -25.18
C PRO A 203 -7.17 8.65 -24.61
N GLY A 204 -6.20 8.44 -23.71
CA GLY A 204 -5.46 9.54 -23.11
C GLY A 204 -4.34 9.09 -22.17
N PRO A 205 -3.42 9.99 -21.80
CA PRO A 205 -2.23 9.68 -21.00
C PRO A 205 -2.52 9.22 -19.55
N ARG A 206 -3.78 9.21 -19.11
CA ARG A 206 -4.23 8.71 -17.79
C ARG A 206 -5.21 7.53 -17.87
N ALA A 207 -5.29 6.81 -18.99
CA ALA A 207 -6.24 5.71 -19.23
C ALA A 207 -6.26 4.62 -18.14
N TRP A 208 -5.21 4.53 -17.31
CA TRP A 208 -5.00 3.47 -16.32
C TRP A 208 -5.19 3.91 -14.85
N HIS A 209 -5.61 5.15 -14.60
CA HIS A 209 -5.79 5.67 -13.23
C HIS A 209 -7.27 5.82 -12.84
N ARG A 210 -7.60 5.42 -11.60
CA ARG A 210 -8.94 5.68 -11.04
C ARG A 210 -9.12 7.19 -10.86
N PRO A 211 -10.28 7.76 -11.24
CA PRO A 211 -10.58 9.16 -10.96
C PRO A 211 -10.38 9.48 -9.48
N THR A 212 -9.59 10.51 -9.20
CA THR A 212 -9.31 11.01 -7.86
C THR A 212 -9.90 12.40 -7.68
N LEU A 213 -9.83 12.95 -6.48
CA LEU A 213 -10.20 14.35 -6.21
C LEU A 213 -9.47 15.35 -7.13
N ARG A 214 -8.28 15.01 -7.64
CA ARG A 214 -7.51 15.86 -8.57
C ARG A 214 -8.09 15.88 -9.99
N ASP A 215 -8.86 14.87 -10.35
CA ASP A 215 -9.55 14.76 -11.64
C ASP A 215 -10.92 15.44 -11.60
N PHE A 216 -11.38 15.88 -10.43
CA PHE A 216 -12.61 16.66 -10.30
C PHE A 216 -12.48 17.95 -11.13
N PRO A 217 -13.38 18.19 -12.09
CA PRO A 217 -13.34 19.38 -12.93
C PRO A 217 -13.34 20.63 -12.05
N LYS A 218 -12.30 21.45 -12.16
CA LYS A 218 -12.22 22.70 -11.37
C LYS A 218 -13.37 23.64 -11.71
N GLU A 219 -13.91 23.54 -12.92
CA GLU A 219 -15.08 24.29 -13.38
C GLU A 219 -16.35 23.92 -12.61
N TRP A 220 -16.44 22.72 -12.03
CA TRP A 220 -17.57 22.30 -11.19
C TRP A 220 -17.43 22.81 -9.75
N LEU A 221 -16.27 23.35 -9.37
CA LEU A 221 -16.12 23.97 -8.06
C LEU A 221 -16.83 25.33 -8.08
N PRO A 222 -17.71 25.62 -7.10
CA PRO A 222 -18.37 26.90 -7.04
C PRO A 222 -17.33 28.01 -6.85
N THR A 223 -17.53 29.13 -7.54
CA THR A 223 -16.70 30.32 -7.35
C THR A 223 -16.82 30.83 -5.92
N LYS A 224 -15.81 31.56 -5.42
CA LYS A 224 -15.84 32.14 -4.07
C LYS A 224 -17.10 32.99 -3.82
N ALA A 225 -17.60 33.68 -4.85
CA ALA A 225 -18.85 34.45 -4.79
C ALA A 225 -20.09 33.56 -4.62
N GLN A 226 -20.18 32.47 -5.38
CA GLN A 226 -21.24 31.47 -5.22
C GLN A 226 -21.17 30.80 -3.84
N MET A 227 -19.98 30.44 -3.36
CA MET A 227 -19.78 29.88 -2.02
C MET A 227 -20.29 30.81 -0.91
N ARG A 228 -19.99 32.12 -0.99
CA ARG A 228 -20.48 33.12 -0.02
C ARG A 228 -22.00 33.22 0.00
N ARG A 229 -22.67 33.03 -1.15
CA ARG A 229 -24.15 33.04 -1.25
C ARG A 229 -24.78 31.72 -0.77
N ILE A 230 -24.13 30.59 -1.04
CA ILE A 230 -24.64 29.24 -0.74
C ILE A 230 -24.44 28.87 0.74
N ALA A 231 -23.34 29.30 1.37
CA ALA A 231 -23.00 28.97 2.75
C ALA A 231 -24.12 29.22 3.78
N PRO A 232 -24.77 30.40 3.85
CA PRO A 232 -25.87 30.63 4.80
C PRO A 232 -27.08 29.74 4.50
N ALA A 233 -27.42 29.50 3.23
CA ALA A 233 -28.54 28.65 2.83
C ALA A 233 -28.32 27.17 3.21
N VAL A 234 -27.09 26.67 3.07
CA VAL A 234 -26.74 25.30 3.50
C VAL A 234 -26.78 25.16 5.02
N ALA A 235 -26.28 26.16 5.76
CA ALA A 235 -26.35 26.17 7.22
C ALA A 235 -27.80 26.17 7.71
N GLN A 236 -28.66 27.01 7.12
CA GLN A 236 -30.09 27.07 7.43
C GLN A 236 -30.80 25.74 7.10
N ARG A 237 -30.47 25.09 5.97
CA ARG A 237 -31.00 23.76 5.62
C ARG A 237 -30.58 22.69 6.62
N ARG A 238 -29.32 22.66 7.04
CA ARG A 238 -28.82 21.71 8.06
C ARG A 238 -29.53 21.89 9.40
N VAL A 239 -29.74 23.14 9.83
CA VAL A 239 -30.50 23.45 11.05
C VAL A 239 -31.96 23.04 10.92
N ALA A 240 -32.58 23.28 9.76
CA ALA A 240 -33.96 22.87 9.49
C ALA A 240 -34.12 21.34 9.42
N GLU A 241 -33.14 20.63 8.86
CA GLU A 241 -33.10 19.17 8.78
C GLU A 241 -32.89 18.53 10.16
N ALA A 242 -31.99 19.07 10.98
CA ALA A 242 -31.81 18.64 12.37
C ALA A 242 -33.03 18.90 13.26
N ARG A 243 -33.90 19.84 12.87
CA ARG A 243 -35.17 20.15 13.53
C ARG A 243 -36.35 19.32 13.00
N ARG A 244 -36.17 18.52 11.95
CA ARG A 244 -37.23 17.61 11.49
C ARG A 244 -37.42 16.49 12.52
N PRO A 245 -38.65 16.24 13.01
CA PRO A 245 -38.92 15.10 13.87
C PRO A 245 -38.71 13.79 13.09
N ALA A 246 -38.21 12.74 13.77
CA ALA A 246 -37.81 11.46 13.17
C ALA A 246 -38.96 10.61 12.60
N GLY A 247 -40.21 11.09 12.63
CA GLY A 247 -41.39 10.38 12.14
C GLY A 247 -42.08 11.18 11.05
N GLY A 248 -41.81 10.86 9.77
CA GLY A 248 -42.43 11.56 8.66
C GLY A 248 -41.88 11.19 7.28
N ALA A 249 -41.56 9.91 7.06
CA ALA A 249 -41.35 9.38 5.71
C ALA A 249 -42.46 8.37 5.41
N GLN A 250 -43.72 8.87 5.33
CA GLN A 250 -44.74 8.18 4.56
C GLN A 250 -44.49 8.47 3.08
N THR A 251 -43.98 7.44 2.41
CA THR A 251 -44.27 7.06 1.01
C THR A 251 -45.06 8.07 0.18
N LEU A 252 -44.37 8.80 -0.69
CA LEU A 252 -44.93 9.37 -1.92
C LEU A 252 -44.60 8.42 -3.08
N TRP A 253 -45.31 7.30 -3.12
CA TRP A 253 -45.53 6.49 -4.34
C TRP A 253 -46.98 6.05 -4.30
N SER A 254 -47.88 7.02 -4.46
CA SER A 254 -49.29 6.79 -4.82
C SER A 254 -49.49 7.39 -6.20
N HIS A 255 -48.99 6.68 -7.21
CA HIS A 255 -49.44 6.83 -8.59
C HIS A 255 -50.20 5.54 -8.91
N GLU A 256 -51.41 5.40 -8.38
CA GLU A 256 -52.41 4.50 -8.96
C GLU A 256 -52.81 5.11 -10.30
N GLY A 257 -52.15 4.67 -11.36
CA GLY A 257 -52.64 4.83 -12.72
C GLY A 257 -53.89 3.97 -12.86
N GLN A 258 -55.05 4.60 -12.73
CA GLN A 258 -56.33 4.02 -13.10
C GLN A 258 -56.34 3.93 -14.64
N TYR A 259 -56.16 2.72 -15.16
CA TYR A 259 -56.35 2.43 -16.58
C TYR A 259 -57.85 2.28 -16.84
N ASP A 260 -58.44 3.25 -17.55
CA ASP A 260 -59.77 3.10 -18.14
C ASP A 260 -59.69 2.05 -19.25
N VAL A 261 -60.36 0.92 -19.05
CA VAL A 261 -60.62 -0.08 -20.10
C VAL A 261 -61.92 0.33 -20.80
N PRO A 262 -61.93 0.60 -22.11
CA PRO A 262 -63.17 0.89 -22.81
C PRO A 262 -63.99 -0.39 -22.96
N ALA A 263 -65.28 -0.28 -22.65
CA ALA A 263 -66.26 -1.31 -22.97
C ALA A 263 -66.81 -1.07 -24.39
N GLU A 264 -66.70 -2.14 -25.20
CA GLU A 264 -67.30 -2.39 -26.53
C GLU A 264 -66.83 -1.54 -27.72
#